data_AF-A0A1W2EY04-F1
#
_entry.id   AF-A0A1W2EY04-F1
#
_cell.length_a   1.000
_cell.length_b   1.000
_cell.length_c   1.000
_cell.angle_alpha   90.00
_cell.angle_beta   90.00
_cell.angle_gamma   90.00
#
_symmetry.space_group_name_H-M   'P 1'
#
loop_
_entity.id
_entity.type
_entity.pdbx_description
1 polymer ?
#
loop_
_entity_poly.entity_id
_entity_poly.type
_entity_poly.pdbx_seq_one_letter_code
_entity_poly.pdbx_strand_id
1 'polypeptide(L)'
;MNRPEKISNETNYRKVYLSDLRKVMNIYQENRTEIEKLTEQFGLPLAIAESSNELIGYAAAKLNELEEVEFASYYKNGVSQSEIQPFLEQQARNTFNSTFNNGPQAGKMLKQSSQKLVKWLNKCL
;
A
#
# COMPACT_ATOMS: atom_id res chain seq x y z
N MET A 1 31.78 -29.64 -4.50
CA MET A 1 30.43 -29.55 -5.10
C MET A 1 29.86 -28.19 -4.74
N ASN A 2 29.70 -27.31 -5.72
CA ASN A 2 29.19 -25.95 -5.50
C ASN A 2 27.70 -26.00 -5.21
N ARG A 3 27.29 -25.46 -4.07
CA ARG A 3 25.88 -25.17 -3.74
C ARG A 3 25.44 -24.06 -4.71
N PRO A 4 24.31 -24.20 -5.44
CA PRO A 4 23.83 -23.10 -6.25
C PRO A 4 23.51 -21.92 -5.32
N GLU A 5 24.09 -20.76 -5.61
CA GLU A 5 23.66 -19.49 -5.05
C GLU A 5 22.19 -19.31 -5.42
N LYS A 6 21.31 -19.56 -4.45
CA LYS A 6 19.93 -19.11 -4.53
C LYS A 6 20.03 -17.60 -4.40
N ILE A 7 20.09 -16.88 -5.52
CA ILE A 7 19.81 -15.45 -5.55
C ILE A 7 18.36 -15.35 -5.08
N SER A 8 18.15 -15.25 -3.77
CA SER A 8 16.88 -14.83 -3.23
C SER A 8 16.71 -13.40 -3.72
N ASN A 9 15.78 -13.17 -4.63
CA ASN A 9 15.38 -11.82 -4.97
C ASN A 9 14.87 -11.19 -3.67
N GLU A 10 15.72 -10.42 -2.98
CA GLU A 10 15.35 -9.77 -1.74
C GLU A 10 14.24 -8.77 -2.04
N THR A 11 13.10 -8.93 -1.37
CA THR A 11 12.00 -7.98 -1.46
C THR A 11 12.41 -6.72 -0.71
N ASN A 12 12.43 -5.59 -1.41
CA ASN A 12 12.66 -4.27 -0.83
C ASN A 12 11.32 -3.66 -0.39
N TYR A 13 11.33 -2.95 0.75
CA TYR A 13 10.16 -2.29 1.30
C TYR A 13 10.45 -0.79 1.45
N ARG A 14 9.66 0.05 0.80
CA ARG A 14 9.89 1.51 0.80
C ARG A 14 8.59 2.30 0.83
N LYS A 15 8.71 3.61 1.09
CA LYS A 15 7.60 4.56 0.99
C LYS A 15 7.06 4.61 -0.45
N VAL A 16 5.75 4.84 -0.57
CA VAL A 16 5.12 5.14 -1.87
C VAL A 16 5.56 6.51 -2.37
N TYR A 17 5.91 6.61 -3.65
CA TYR A 17 6.12 7.87 -4.36
C TYR A 17 5.02 8.08 -5.41
N LEU A 18 4.89 9.33 -5.89
CA LEU A 18 3.90 9.72 -6.89
C LEU A 18 3.98 8.85 -8.17
N SER A 19 5.19 8.49 -8.58
CA SER A 19 5.45 7.62 -9.75
C SER A 19 4.90 6.19 -9.60
N ASP A 20 4.64 5.74 -8.36
CA ASP A 20 4.14 4.39 -8.09
C ASP A 20 2.61 4.31 -8.20
N LEU A 21 1.90 5.44 -8.10
CA LEU A 21 0.45 5.45 -7.89
C LEU A 21 -0.35 4.75 -9.00
N ARG A 22 0.10 4.83 -10.26
CA ARG A 22 -0.54 4.08 -11.36
C ARG A 22 -0.42 2.58 -11.16
N LYS A 23 0.74 2.09 -10.72
CA LYS A 23 0.97 0.66 -10.44
C LYS A 23 0.20 0.20 -9.20
N VAL A 24 0.14 1.03 -8.16
CA VAL A 24 -0.66 0.79 -6.94
C VAL A 24 -2.15 0.65 -7.29
N MET A 25 -2.67 1.55 -8.13
CA MET A 25 -4.06 1.49 -8.59
C MET A 25 -4.36 0.20 -9.37
N ASN A 26 -3.44 -0.21 -10.25
CA ASN A 26 -3.57 -1.47 -10.98
C ASN A 26 -3.68 -2.66 -10.02
N ILE A 27 -2.79 -2.78 -9.02
CA ILE A 27 -2.87 -3.88 -8.03
C ILE A 27 -4.20 -3.88 -7.27
N TYR A 28 -4.70 -2.70 -6.90
CA TYR A 28 -5.98 -2.59 -6.21
C TYR A 28 -7.15 -3.10 -7.07
N GLN A 29 -7.07 -2.87 -8.38
CA GLN A 29 -8.09 -3.25 -9.36
C GLN A 29 -7.95 -4.69 -9.86
N GLU A 30 -6.74 -5.28 -9.83
CA GLU A 30 -6.48 -6.66 -10.32
C GLU A 30 -7.36 -7.73 -9.65
N ASN A 31 -7.84 -7.47 -8.44
CA ASN A 31 -8.70 -8.38 -7.67
C ASN A 31 -10.18 -7.94 -7.66
N ARG A 32 -10.55 -6.96 -8.47
CA ARG A 32 -11.92 -6.41 -8.56
C ARG A 32 -12.51 -6.70 -9.92
N THR A 33 -13.74 -7.18 -9.93
CA THR A 33 -14.49 -7.56 -11.14
C THR A 33 -14.94 -6.35 -11.98
N GLU A 34 -14.92 -5.14 -11.42
CA GLU A 34 -15.32 -3.92 -12.11
C GLU A 34 -14.30 -2.79 -11.86
N ILE A 35 -13.99 -2.02 -12.91
CA ILE A 35 -13.21 -0.78 -12.81
C ILE A 35 -14.17 0.31 -12.31
N GLU A 36 -14.54 0.21 -11.03
CA GLU A 36 -15.27 1.28 -10.37
C GLU A 36 -14.32 2.42 -10.03
N LYS A 37 -14.88 3.64 -9.92
CA LYS A 37 -14.18 4.78 -9.33
C LYS A 37 -13.65 4.37 -7.96
N LEU A 38 -12.40 4.72 -7.67
CA LEU A 38 -11.83 4.51 -6.35
C LEU A 38 -12.73 5.17 -5.29
N THR A 39 -12.93 4.48 -4.17
CA THR A 39 -13.65 4.98 -3.00
C THR A 39 -12.66 5.15 -1.84
N GLU A 40 -13.13 5.63 -0.69
CA GLU A 40 -12.30 5.74 0.53
C GLU A 40 -11.72 4.38 0.98
N GLN A 41 -12.32 3.27 0.54
CA GLN A 41 -11.79 1.91 0.76
C GLN A 41 -10.46 1.65 0.05
N PHE A 42 -10.01 2.54 -0.84
CA PHE A 42 -8.67 2.51 -1.40
C PHE A 42 -7.60 2.86 -0.35
N GLY A 43 -7.98 3.65 0.66
CA GLY A 43 -7.08 4.13 1.71
C GLY A 43 -6.05 5.12 1.21
N LEU A 44 -5.04 5.36 2.04
CA LEU A 44 -3.84 6.13 1.71
C LEU A 44 -2.68 5.14 1.57
N PRO A 45 -2.16 4.89 0.35
CA PRO A 45 -0.98 4.05 0.15
C PRO A 45 0.24 4.68 0.83
N LEU A 46 0.95 3.90 1.65
CA LEU A 46 2.09 4.38 2.44
C LEU A 46 3.37 3.60 2.19
N ALA A 47 3.26 2.31 1.86
CA ALA A 47 4.42 1.47 1.58
C ALA A 47 4.18 0.58 0.36
N ILE A 48 5.26 0.21 -0.31
CA ILE A 48 5.27 -0.80 -1.37
C ILE A 48 6.29 -1.88 -1.07
N ALA A 49 6.05 -3.06 -1.64
CA ALA A 49 6.99 -4.16 -1.74
C ALA A 49 7.44 -4.27 -3.21
N GLU A 50 8.75 -4.28 -3.42
CA GLU A 50 9.37 -4.45 -4.73
C GLU A 50 10.29 -5.67 -4.75
N SER A 51 10.16 -6.52 -5.76
CA SER A 51 11.08 -7.62 -6.02
C SER A 51 11.52 -7.55 -7.47
N SER A 52 12.82 -7.63 -7.74
CA SER A 52 13.38 -7.53 -9.10
C SER A 52 12.91 -6.30 -9.90
N ASN A 53 12.86 -5.14 -9.23
CA ASN A 53 12.33 -3.86 -9.76
C ASN A 53 10.85 -3.88 -10.16
N GLU A 54 10.11 -4.90 -9.75
CA GLU A 54 8.67 -5.00 -9.94
C GLU A 54 7.93 -4.72 -8.63
N LEU A 55 6.94 -3.83 -8.68
CA LEU A 55 6.02 -3.61 -7.57
C LEU A 55 5.09 -4.83 -7.48
N ILE A 56 5.21 -5.59 -6.39
CA ILE A 56 4.48 -6.85 -6.15
C ILE A 56 3.37 -6.71 -5.10
N GLY A 57 3.39 -5.65 -4.30
CA GLY A 57 2.34 -5.32 -3.36
C GLY A 57 2.49 -3.93 -2.76
N TYR A 58 1.46 -3.48 -2.06
CA TYR A 58 1.45 -2.22 -1.33
C TYR A 58 0.60 -2.32 -0.07
N ALA A 59 0.90 -1.48 0.92
CA ALA A 59 0.07 -1.32 2.11
C ALA A 59 -0.46 0.12 2.21
N ALA A 60 -1.72 0.21 2.65
CA ALA A 60 -2.43 1.46 2.86
C ALA A 60 -2.95 1.57 4.28
N ALA A 61 -2.99 2.81 4.79
CA ALA A 61 -3.75 3.14 5.98
C ALA A 61 -5.18 3.53 5.58
N LYS A 62 -6.18 3.05 6.32
CA LYS A 62 -7.58 3.45 6.18
C LYS A 62 -8.26 3.51 7.54
N LEU A 63 -9.48 4.04 7.58
CA LEU A 63 -10.31 4.00 8.77
C LEU A 63 -11.21 2.77 8.71
N ASN A 64 -11.27 2.02 9.81
CA ASN A 64 -12.25 0.96 9.99
C ASN A 64 -13.63 1.55 10.36
N GLU A 65 -14.62 0.68 10.57
CA GLU A 65 -15.98 1.08 10.95
C GLU A 65 -16.07 1.80 12.31
N LEU A 66 -15.06 1.64 13.16
CA LEU A 66 -14.93 2.29 14.47
C LEU A 66 -14.15 3.62 14.41
N GLU A 67 -13.86 4.11 13.20
CA GLU A 67 -13.01 5.28 12.94
C GLU A 67 -11.57 5.16 13.46
N GLU A 68 -11.09 3.93 13.65
CA GLU A 68 -9.71 3.66 14.03
C GLU A 68 -8.84 3.42 12.80
N VAL A 69 -7.55 3.75 12.93
CA VAL A 69 -6.58 3.52 11.85
C VAL A 69 -6.27 2.03 11.74
N GLU A 70 -6.58 1.46 10.59
CA GLU A 70 -6.18 0.10 10.21
C GLU A 70 -5.21 0.12 9.02
N PHE A 71 -4.41 -0.92 8.91
CA PHE A 71 -3.48 -1.13 7.80
C PHE A 71 -3.94 -2.34 7.02
N ALA A 72 -4.08 -2.17 5.70
CA ALA A 72 -4.44 -3.24 4.78
C ALA A 72 -3.38 -3.35 3.70
N SER A 73 -3.08 -4.59 3.31
CA SER A 73 -2.09 -4.91 2.29
C SER A 73 -2.75 -5.56 1.09
N TYR A 74 -2.26 -5.20 -0.10
CA TYR A 74 -2.77 -5.66 -1.39
C TYR A 74 -1.60 -6.12 -2.25
N TYR A 75 -1.82 -7.17 -3.04
CA TYR A 75 -0.75 -7.87 -3.75
C TYR A 75 -1.18 -8.22 -5.16
N LYS A 76 -0.20 -8.35 -6.05
CA LYS A 76 -0.42 -8.97 -7.35
C LYS A 76 -0.84 -10.43 -7.19
N ASN A 77 -1.59 -10.91 -8.16
CA ASN A 77 -1.96 -12.32 -8.24
C ASN A 77 -0.72 -13.23 -8.25
N GLY A 78 -0.76 -14.32 -7.46
CA GLY A 78 0.34 -15.28 -7.37
C GLY A 78 1.47 -14.93 -6.39
N VAL A 79 1.40 -13.77 -5.71
CA VAL A 79 2.37 -13.37 -4.68
C VAL A 79 2.04 -14.03 -3.34
N SER A 80 3.06 -14.62 -2.68
CA SER A 80 2.92 -15.20 -1.34
C SER A 80 2.78 -14.10 -0.28
N GLN A 81 1.58 -13.96 0.28
CA GLN A 81 1.26 -12.87 1.20
C GLN A 81 1.93 -13.02 2.57
N SER A 82 2.04 -14.24 3.08
CA SER A 82 2.51 -14.53 4.44
C SER A 82 3.96 -14.09 4.68
N GLU A 83 4.80 -14.09 3.64
CA GLU A 83 6.21 -13.68 3.73
C GLU A 83 6.39 -12.15 3.65
N ILE A 84 5.46 -11.45 3.00
CA ILE A 84 5.60 -10.02 2.67
C ILE A 84 4.81 -9.13 3.64
N GLN A 85 3.63 -9.59 4.06
CA GLN A 85 2.68 -8.80 4.84
C GLN A 85 3.28 -8.17 6.10
N PRO A 86 4.02 -8.89 6.97
CA PRO A 86 4.50 -8.30 8.22
C PRO A 86 5.45 -7.12 7.98
N PHE A 87 6.34 -7.25 7.00
CA PHE A 87 7.33 -6.22 6.67
C PHE A 87 6.69 -5.02 5.96
N LEU A 88 5.76 -5.29 5.05
CA LEU A 88 5.05 -4.27 4.30
C LEU A 88 4.15 -3.42 5.21
N GLU A 89 3.40 -4.05 6.11
CA GLU A 89 2.59 -3.34 7.11
C GLU A 89 3.46 -2.58 8.11
N GLN A 90 4.57 -3.15 8.56
CA GLN A 90 5.51 -2.45 9.43
C GLN A 90 6.05 -1.19 8.75
N GLN A 91 6.41 -1.26 7.47
CA GLN A 91 6.86 -0.09 6.72
C GLN A 91 5.76 0.96 6.56
N ALA A 92 4.51 0.53 6.34
CA ALA A 92 3.37 1.43 6.29
C ALA A 92 3.12 2.12 7.64
N ARG A 93 3.21 1.40 8.76
CA ARG A 93 3.12 1.95 10.12
C ARG A 93 4.21 2.97 10.39
N ASN A 94 5.47 2.67 10.06
CA ASN A 94 6.59 3.60 10.20
C ASN A 94 6.35 4.89 9.38
N THR A 95 5.84 4.74 8.16
CA THR A 95 5.52 5.86 7.28
C THR A 95 4.35 6.69 7.81
N PHE A 96 3.29 6.04 8.29
CA PHE A 96 2.15 6.70 8.93
C PHE A 96 2.59 7.52 10.14
N ASN A 97 3.32 6.90 11.07
CA ASN A 97 3.79 7.53 12.30
C ASN A 97 4.67 8.75 12.01
N SER A 98 5.57 8.65 11.03
CA SER A 98 6.43 9.77 10.61
C SER A 98 5.68 10.88 9.86
N THR A 99 4.51 10.60 9.30
CA THR A 99 3.71 11.57 8.53
C THR A 99 2.67 12.28 9.40
N PHE A 100 2.05 11.57 10.35
CA PHE A 100 0.91 12.05 11.14
C PHE A 100 1.21 12.20 12.64
N ASN A 101 2.44 11.88 13.08
CA ASN A 101 2.91 11.98 14.47
C ASN A 101 2.05 11.23 15.51
N ASN A 102 1.17 10.31 15.07
CA ASN A 102 0.22 9.55 15.91
C ASN A 102 -0.57 10.38 16.93
N GLY A 103 -0.84 11.65 16.61
CA GLY A 103 -1.64 12.52 17.47
C GLY A 103 -3.13 12.19 17.42
N PRO A 104 -3.94 12.75 18.33
CA PRO A 104 -5.40 12.58 18.34
C PRO A 104 -6.11 12.96 17.03
N GLN A 105 -5.44 13.73 16.16
CA GLN A 105 -5.97 14.15 14.86
C GLN A 105 -5.58 13.23 13.69
N ALA A 106 -4.78 12.20 13.92
CA ALA A 106 -4.23 11.35 12.86
C ALA A 106 -5.33 10.70 12.00
N GLY A 107 -6.41 10.20 12.61
CA GLY A 107 -7.55 9.64 11.88
C GLY A 107 -8.26 10.67 10.98
N LYS A 108 -8.47 11.88 11.48
CA LYS A 108 -9.07 12.98 10.69
C LYS A 108 -8.18 13.38 9.51
N MET A 109 -6.87 13.48 9.73
CA MET A 109 -5.91 13.81 8.69
C MET A 109 -5.82 12.68 7.65
N LEU A 110 -5.87 11.41 8.08
CA LEU A 110 -5.91 10.25 7.20
C LEU A 110 -7.14 10.30 6.29
N LYS A 111 -8.34 10.50 6.85
CA LYS A 111 -9.59 10.61 6.10
C LYS A 111 -9.50 11.70 5.03
N GLN A 112 -9.07 12.90 5.41
CA GLN A 112 -8.93 14.02 4.48
C GLN A 112 -7.89 13.76 3.39
N SER A 113 -6.77 13.10 3.73
CA SER A 113 -5.70 12.79 2.79
C SER A 113 -6.13 11.72 1.78
N SER A 114 -6.79 10.66 2.24
CA SER A 114 -7.34 9.61 1.38
C SER A 114 -8.41 10.15 0.45
N GLN A 115 -9.35 10.97 0.94
CA GLN A 115 -10.37 11.62 0.11
C GLN A 115 -9.77 12.49 -1.00
N LYS A 116 -8.77 13.31 -0.67
CA LYS A 116 -8.06 14.15 -1.66
C LYS A 116 -7.36 13.30 -2.72
N LEU A 117 -6.66 12.24 -2.28
CA LEU A 117 -5.95 11.33 -3.17
C LEU A 117 -6.92 10.63 -4.13
N VAL A 118 -7.96 10.00 -3.61
CA VAL A 118 -8.97 9.30 -4.41
C VAL A 118 -9.63 10.23 -5.42
N LYS A 119 -9.99 11.45 -5.01
CA LYS A 119 -10.56 12.46 -5.91
C LYS A 119 -9.59 12.86 -7.02
N TRP A 120 -8.30 12.95 -6.72
CA TRP A 120 -7.26 13.26 -7.71
C TRP A 120 -7.04 12.09 -8.68
N LEU A 121 -6.90 10.87 -8.16
CA LEU A 121 -6.72 9.65 -8.97
C LEU A 121 -7.88 9.46 -9.95
N ASN A 122 -9.13 9.54 -9.47
CA ASN A 122 -10.34 9.41 -10.31
C ASN A 122 -10.50 10.51 -11.38
N LYS A 123 -9.71 11.59 -11.33
CA LYS A 123 -9.74 12.69 -12.31
C LYS A 123 -8.57 12.64 -13.29
N CYS A 124 -7.43 12.11 -12.86
CA CYS A 124 -6.16 12.24 -13.56
C CYS A 124 -5.61 10.94 -14.13
N LEU A 125 -6.11 9.78 -13.67
CA LEU A 125 -5.75 8.45 -14.15
C LEU A 125 -7.00 7.72 -14.64
#